data_AF-A0A3D8PJ54-F1
#
_entry.id   AF-A0A3D8PJ54-F1
#
_cell.length_a   1.000
_cell.length_b   1.000
_cell.length_c   1.000
_cell.angle_alpha   90.00
_cell.angle_beta   90.00
_cell.angle_gamma   90.00
#
_symmetry.space_group_name_H-M   'P 1'
#
loop_
_entity.id
_entity.type
_entity.pdbx_description
1 polymer ?
#
loop_
_entity_poly.entity_id
_entity_poly.type
_entity_poly.pdbx_seq_one_letter_code
_entity_poly.pdbx_strand_id
1 'polypeptide(L)'
;MRYLVNYLNLIYPPISNQEADWLSKDEDVRRIVKSSNLYMIGQRKQVFFEDIEFHPILNGAISFNLRMGQLRSPKIYYSIYNELTHFNNESDEIQLELGPKLIRFTLNNEDNVISWFTPDIFLYLLSRNRIKVVIGEEFDFKRFSEFELHYVGISKEGDSFSRLFDQGHKGRLKILSNEYTKELEARLTDELFIFFFDIEHFNINIFNDFEQFETDFNYYSDKIKIISDAEKAFVKLLDTKYNQVKFNNYPKSSDGLYDDSLIRYGFSIQEDISFYTSSIQFNGSYNIFTLEPNADLIIVEGDEANLIKLT
;
A
#
# COMPACT_ATOMS: atom_id res chain seq x y z
N MET A 1 23.55 -10.66 -20.06
CA MET A 1 23.49 -10.59 -18.57
C MET A 1 22.16 -9.96 -18.18
N ARG A 2 21.39 -10.60 -17.29
CA ARG A 2 20.02 -10.19 -17.01
C ARG A 2 19.84 -9.85 -15.53
N TYR A 3 19.26 -8.69 -15.26
CA TYR A 3 18.91 -8.25 -13.92
C TYR A 3 17.44 -7.82 -13.91
N LEU A 4 16.83 -7.87 -12.72
CA LEU A 4 15.43 -7.52 -12.55
C LEU A 4 15.25 -6.72 -11.26
N VAL A 5 14.58 -5.59 -11.35
CA VAL A 5 14.15 -4.84 -10.16
C VAL A 5 12.63 -4.78 -10.13
N ASN A 6 12.06 -5.15 -9.00
CA ASN A 6 10.62 -5.26 -8.82
C ASN A 6 10.14 -4.34 -7.69
N TYR A 7 9.06 -3.61 -7.95
CA TYR A 7 8.46 -2.64 -7.04
C TYR A 7 7.01 -3.00 -6.79
N LEU A 8 6.70 -3.26 -5.52
CA LEU A 8 5.34 -3.49 -5.06
C LEU A 8 4.67 -2.13 -4.89
N ASN A 9 3.66 -1.87 -5.72
CA ASN A 9 2.86 -0.65 -5.71
C ASN A 9 1.44 -0.99 -5.27
N LEU A 10 0.87 -0.20 -4.36
CA LEU A 10 -0.53 -0.30 -4.02
C LEU A 10 -1.39 0.07 -5.23
N ILE A 11 -2.34 -0.78 -5.56
CA ILE A 11 -3.35 -0.47 -6.60
C ILE A 11 -4.55 0.30 -6.03
N TYR A 12 -4.68 0.28 -4.70
CA TYR A 12 -5.73 0.95 -3.96
C TYR A 12 -5.21 1.32 -2.56
N PRO A 13 -5.70 2.39 -1.93
CA PRO A 13 -5.39 2.71 -0.53
C PRO A 13 -5.54 1.49 0.40
N PRO A 14 -4.77 1.40 1.50
CA PRO A 14 -4.98 0.35 2.49
C PRO A 14 -6.43 0.38 2.99
N ILE A 15 -7.09 -0.77 2.99
CA ILE A 15 -8.48 -0.87 3.47
C ILE A 15 -8.51 -1.64 4.78
N SER A 16 -9.18 -1.11 5.79
CA SER A 16 -9.48 -1.89 6.99
C SER A 16 -10.42 -3.05 6.63
N ASN A 17 -10.40 -4.09 7.46
CA ASN A 17 -11.25 -5.26 7.28
C ASN A 17 -12.74 -4.89 7.35
N GLN A 18 -13.10 -3.86 8.12
CA GLN A 18 -14.45 -3.31 8.17
C GLN A 18 -14.81 -2.57 6.88
N GLU A 19 -13.94 -1.70 6.37
CA GLU A 19 -14.18 -0.98 5.11
C GLU A 19 -14.29 -1.96 3.94
N ALA A 20 -13.52 -3.04 3.95
CA ALA A 20 -13.59 -4.06 2.92
C ALA A 20 -14.97 -4.71 2.81
N ASP A 21 -15.73 -4.85 3.92
CA ASP A 21 -17.13 -5.30 3.87
C ASP A 21 -18.03 -4.32 3.10
N TRP A 22 -17.82 -3.02 3.29
CA TRP A 22 -18.60 -1.98 2.61
C TRP A 22 -18.19 -1.85 1.14
N LEU A 23 -16.89 -1.71 0.89
CA LEU A 23 -16.31 -1.53 -0.44
C LEU A 23 -16.45 -2.79 -1.31
N SER A 24 -16.71 -3.96 -0.71
CA SER A 24 -17.03 -5.17 -1.47
C SER A 24 -18.30 -5.06 -2.30
N LYS A 25 -19.16 -4.08 -2.01
CA LYS A 25 -20.41 -3.82 -2.74
C LYS A 25 -20.24 -2.77 -3.83
N ASP A 26 -19.09 -2.08 -3.87
CA ASP A 26 -18.76 -1.06 -4.86
C ASP A 26 -18.09 -1.70 -6.08
N GLU A 27 -18.73 -1.58 -7.25
CA GLU A 27 -18.24 -2.22 -8.48
C GLU A 27 -16.91 -1.64 -8.98
N ASP A 28 -16.67 -0.34 -8.77
CA ASP A 28 -15.46 0.34 -9.20
C ASP A 28 -14.27 -0.08 -8.34
N VAL A 29 -14.46 -0.10 -7.02
CA VAL A 29 -13.43 -0.58 -6.10
C VAL A 29 -13.11 -2.04 -6.39
N ARG A 30 -14.13 -2.90 -6.53
CA ARG A 30 -13.93 -4.31 -6.92
C ARG A 30 -13.12 -4.42 -8.20
N ARG A 31 -13.48 -3.67 -9.25
CA ARG A 31 -12.78 -3.72 -10.54
C ARG A 31 -11.31 -3.35 -10.41
N ILE A 32 -10.98 -2.34 -9.58
CA ILE A 32 -9.59 -1.96 -9.29
C ILE A 32 -8.89 -3.10 -8.54
N VAL A 33 -9.39 -3.50 -7.36
CA VAL A 33 -8.68 -4.45 -6.50
C VAL A 33 -8.54 -5.86 -7.11
N LYS A 34 -9.40 -6.20 -8.09
CA LYS A 34 -9.32 -7.44 -8.87
C LYS A 34 -8.05 -7.56 -9.72
N SER A 35 -7.32 -6.48 -9.98
CA SER A 35 -6.04 -6.57 -10.70
C SER A 35 -4.88 -7.00 -9.83
N SER A 36 -5.03 -7.03 -8.50
CA SER A 36 -3.96 -7.44 -7.58
C SER A 36 -3.85 -8.95 -7.46
N ASN A 37 -2.62 -9.45 -7.63
CA ASN A 37 -2.26 -10.85 -7.41
C ASN A 37 -1.39 -11.08 -6.17
N LEU A 38 -0.97 -10.01 -5.47
CA LEU A 38 -0.23 -10.06 -4.22
C LEU A 38 -0.91 -9.16 -3.19
N TYR A 39 -1.12 -9.66 -1.98
CA TYR A 39 -1.67 -8.88 -0.89
C TYR A 39 -0.92 -9.12 0.42
N MET A 40 -1.01 -8.15 1.31
CA MET A 40 -0.54 -8.26 2.67
C MET A 40 -1.66 -7.92 3.64
N ILE A 41 -1.61 -8.50 4.84
CA ILE A 41 -2.52 -8.18 5.93
C ILE A 41 -1.66 -7.67 7.09
N GLY A 42 -1.89 -6.42 7.47
CA GLY A 42 -1.18 -5.78 8.57
C GLY A 42 -2.14 -5.21 9.61
N GLN A 43 -1.63 -4.87 10.79
CA GLN A 43 -2.44 -4.29 11.87
C GLN A 43 -1.82 -3.00 12.38
N ARG A 44 -2.66 -1.98 12.59
CA ARG A 44 -2.27 -0.69 13.17
C ARG A 44 -3.47 -0.05 13.85
N LYS A 45 -3.18 0.82 14.82
CA LYS A 45 -4.18 1.69 15.44
C LYS A 45 -4.89 2.53 14.37
N GLN A 46 -6.16 2.81 14.62
CA GLN A 46 -6.95 3.67 13.76
C GLN A 46 -6.44 5.11 13.74
N VAL A 47 -6.50 5.77 12.57
CA VAL A 47 -6.34 7.23 12.45
C VAL A 47 -7.70 7.89 12.46
N PHE A 48 -7.75 9.10 13.00
CA PHE A 48 -8.92 9.95 12.99
C PHE A 48 -8.54 11.36 12.57
N PHE A 49 -9.46 12.05 11.90
CA PHE A 49 -9.44 13.50 11.81
C PHE A 49 -9.87 14.10 13.15
N GLU A 50 -9.14 15.10 13.62
CA GLU A 50 -9.44 15.84 14.85
C GLU A 50 -9.39 17.34 14.62
N ASP A 51 -10.04 18.09 15.51
CA ASP A 51 -10.06 19.56 15.50
C ASP A 51 -10.35 20.13 14.11
N ILE A 52 -11.37 19.56 13.47
CA ILE A 52 -11.78 19.90 12.11
C ILE A 52 -12.48 21.26 12.13
N GLU A 53 -11.93 22.22 11.40
CA GLU A 53 -12.44 23.58 11.28
C GLU A 53 -12.71 23.89 9.80
N PHE A 54 -13.93 24.34 9.51
CA PHE A 54 -14.29 24.93 8.22
C PHE A 54 -13.91 26.41 8.19
N HIS A 55 -13.40 26.90 7.06
CA HIS A 55 -13.02 28.31 6.86
C HIS A 55 -13.99 29.01 5.90
N PRO A 56 -15.06 29.68 6.39
CA PRO A 56 -16.14 30.19 5.53
C PRO A 56 -15.70 31.27 4.53
N ILE A 57 -14.61 32.00 4.83
CA ILE A 57 -14.05 33.06 3.97
C ILE A 57 -13.43 32.45 2.70
N LEU A 58 -12.98 31.20 2.77
CA LEU A 58 -12.43 30.43 1.67
C LEU A 58 -13.28 29.16 1.53
N ASN A 59 -14.43 29.27 0.84
CA ASN A 59 -15.35 28.15 0.69
C ASN A 59 -14.61 26.86 0.28
N GLY A 60 -15.00 25.69 0.79
CA GLY A 60 -14.29 24.44 0.52
C GLY A 60 -12.85 24.33 1.09
N ALA A 61 -12.42 25.24 1.96
CA ALA A 61 -11.19 25.09 2.74
C ALA A 61 -11.47 24.62 4.16
N ILE A 62 -10.66 23.67 4.63
CA ILE A 62 -10.73 23.09 5.96
C ILE A 62 -9.34 23.00 6.58
N SER A 63 -9.30 22.93 7.91
CA SER A 63 -8.09 22.54 8.63
C SER A 63 -8.39 21.49 9.69
N PHE A 64 -7.43 20.61 9.96
CA PHE A 64 -7.59 19.49 10.89
C PHE A 64 -6.23 18.96 11.35
N ASN A 65 -6.24 18.06 12.33
CA ASN A 65 -5.11 17.22 12.70
C ASN A 65 -5.44 15.75 12.40
N LEU A 66 -4.41 14.92 12.24
CA LEU A 66 -4.53 13.47 12.29
C LEU A 66 -4.12 12.98 13.68
N ARG A 67 -4.88 12.03 14.24
CA ARG A 67 -4.55 11.37 15.50
C ARG A 67 -4.53 9.85 15.35
N MET A 68 -3.50 9.21 15.89
CA MET A 68 -3.40 7.75 16.06
C MET A 68 -2.89 7.44 17.47
N GLY A 69 -3.78 7.02 18.37
CA GLY A 69 -3.44 6.87 19.78
C GLY A 69 -2.94 8.20 20.35
N GLN A 70 -1.70 8.22 20.86
CA GLN A 70 -1.04 9.44 21.37
C GLN A 70 -0.30 10.23 20.29
N LEU A 71 -0.12 9.68 19.09
CA LEU A 71 0.50 10.38 17.98
C LEU A 71 -0.49 11.38 17.39
N ARG A 72 -0.06 12.64 17.25
CA ARG A 72 -0.85 13.70 16.65
C ARG A 72 0.00 14.46 15.63
N SER A 73 -0.56 14.73 14.45
CA SER A 73 0.09 15.55 13.43
C SER A 73 0.01 17.04 13.78
N PRO A 74 0.80 17.89 13.12
CA PRO A 74 0.53 19.33 13.05
C PRO A 74 -0.83 19.63 12.44
N LYS A 75 -1.27 20.90 12.54
CA LYS A 75 -2.45 21.36 11.81
C LYS A 75 -2.17 21.29 10.31
N ILE A 76 -3.07 20.66 9.59
CA ILE A 76 -3.07 20.49 8.14
C ILE A 76 -4.15 21.42 7.59
N TYR A 77 -3.83 22.16 6.54
CA TYR A 77 -4.76 23.00 5.81
C TYR A 77 -4.94 22.43 4.41
N TYR A 78 -6.19 22.16 4.06
CA TYR A 78 -6.57 21.59 2.77
C TYR A 78 -7.63 22.47 2.12
N SER A 79 -7.54 22.62 0.80
CA SER A 79 -8.53 23.34 0.01
C SER A 79 -8.87 22.53 -1.22
N ILE A 80 -10.16 22.24 -1.39
CA ILE A 80 -10.68 21.49 -2.54
C ILE A 80 -10.43 22.26 -3.86
N TYR A 81 -10.29 23.59 -3.81
CA TYR A 81 -10.00 24.40 -4.99
C TYR A 81 -8.65 24.08 -5.65
N ASN A 82 -7.73 23.45 -4.93
CA ASN A 82 -6.49 22.95 -5.54
C ASN A 82 -6.72 21.83 -6.56
N GLU A 83 -7.87 21.16 -6.48
CA GLU A 83 -8.29 20.05 -7.35
C GLU A 83 -9.39 20.48 -8.33
N LEU A 84 -10.19 21.49 -7.96
CA LEU A 84 -11.25 22.07 -8.80
C LEU A 84 -10.70 23.07 -9.80
N THR A 85 -10.15 22.58 -10.91
CA THR A 85 -9.64 23.43 -11.99
C THR A 85 -10.73 23.94 -12.95
N HIS A 86 -11.99 23.48 -12.83
CA HIS A 86 -13.03 23.68 -13.88
C HIS A 86 -14.44 24.06 -13.39
N PHE A 87 -14.65 24.40 -12.11
CA PHE A 87 -15.96 24.87 -11.64
C PHE A 87 -16.03 26.39 -11.68
N ASN A 88 -16.85 26.93 -12.58
CA ASN A 88 -16.89 28.35 -12.90
C ASN A 88 -18.32 28.85 -13.14
N ASN A 89 -19.30 28.31 -12.40
CA ASN A 89 -20.62 28.93 -12.32
C ASN A 89 -20.74 29.67 -10.98
N GLU A 90 -21.16 30.93 -11.01
CA GLU A 90 -21.38 31.76 -9.81
C GLU A 90 -22.41 31.16 -8.83
N SER A 91 -23.16 30.14 -9.25
CA SER A 91 -24.18 29.45 -8.47
C SER A 91 -23.70 28.16 -7.79
N ASP A 92 -22.45 27.74 -8.00
CA ASP A 92 -21.96 26.48 -7.45
C ASP A 92 -21.71 26.57 -5.93
N GLU A 93 -22.38 25.71 -5.15
CA GLU A 93 -22.25 25.62 -3.70
C GLU A 93 -21.52 24.33 -3.29
N ILE A 94 -20.45 24.46 -2.51
CA ILE A 94 -19.73 23.33 -1.92
C ILE A 94 -20.34 23.01 -0.56
N GLN A 95 -20.82 21.78 -0.40
CA GLN A 95 -21.32 21.26 0.88
C GLN A 95 -20.29 20.32 1.49
N LEU A 96 -20.23 20.31 2.81
CA LEU A 96 -19.24 19.55 3.59
C LEU A 96 -19.92 18.63 4.60
N GLU A 97 -19.51 17.36 4.57
CA GLU A 97 -19.71 16.44 5.67
C GLU A 97 -18.38 16.25 6.38
N LEU A 98 -18.33 16.62 7.66
CA LEU A 98 -17.12 16.58 8.48
C LEU A 98 -17.32 15.61 9.63
N GLY A 99 -16.49 14.58 9.67
CA GLY A 99 -16.47 13.59 10.73
C GLY A 99 -15.08 13.07 11.00
N PRO A 100 -14.88 12.38 12.14
CA PRO A 100 -13.56 11.88 12.53
C PRO A 100 -13.03 10.76 11.62
N LYS A 101 -13.90 10.18 10.77
CA LYS A 101 -13.57 9.10 9.84
C LYS A 101 -13.83 9.42 8.38
N LEU A 102 -14.55 10.49 8.09
CA LEU A 102 -14.94 10.86 6.75
C LEU A 102 -14.97 12.38 6.66
N ILE A 103 -14.30 12.90 5.65
CA ILE A 103 -14.49 14.26 5.16
C ILE A 103 -14.98 14.11 3.73
N ARG A 104 -16.13 14.71 3.39
CA ARG A 104 -16.71 14.61 2.05
C ARG A 104 -17.15 15.98 1.55
N PHE A 105 -16.77 16.27 0.32
CA PHE A 105 -17.10 17.48 -0.43
C PHE A 105 -18.10 17.12 -1.53
N THR A 106 -19.22 17.82 -1.56
CA THR A 106 -20.25 17.65 -2.59
C THR A 106 -20.58 18.98 -3.25
N LEU A 107 -21.06 18.96 -4.49
CA LEU A 107 -21.37 20.16 -5.27
C LEU A 107 -22.86 20.27 -5.55
N ASN A 108 -23.49 21.33 -5.09
CA ASN A 108 -24.91 21.68 -5.26
C ASN A 108 -25.91 20.70 -4.62
N ASN A 109 -25.57 19.42 -4.48
CA ASN A 109 -26.37 18.39 -3.81
C ASN A 109 -25.48 17.27 -3.27
N GLU A 110 -26.01 16.53 -2.29
CA GLU A 110 -25.30 15.46 -1.56
C GLU A 110 -24.88 14.27 -2.45
N ASP A 111 -25.56 14.04 -3.57
CA ASP A 111 -25.27 12.94 -4.49
C ASP A 111 -24.08 13.25 -5.42
N ASN A 112 -23.77 14.53 -5.62
CA ASN A 112 -22.70 14.99 -6.48
C ASN A 112 -21.38 15.11 -5.71
N VAL A 113 -20.83 13.95 -5.31
CA VAL A 113 -19.57 13.86 -4.58
C VAL A 113 -18.41 14.30 -5.47
N ILE A 114 -17.70 15.33 -5.05
CA ILE A 114 -16.52 15.85 -5.74
C ILE A 114 -15.26 15.12 -5.26
N SER A 115 -15.13 15.01 -3.94
CA SER A 115 -13.98 14.41 -3.29
C SER A 115 -14.36 13.94 -1.90
N TRP A 116 -13.70 12.89 -1.43
CA TRP A 116 -13.90 12.38 -0.09
C TRP A 116 -12.63 11.71 0.41
N PHE A 117 -12.44 11.74 1.72
CA PHE A 117 -11.28 11.19 2.38
C PHE A 117 -11.71 10.44 3.63
N THR A 118 -11.25 9.20 3.77
CA THR A 118 -10.91 8.67 5.10
C THR A 118 -9.49 9.13 5.47
N PRO A 119 -9.11 9.08 6.75
CA PRO A 119 -7.73 9.37 7.15
C PRO A 119 -6.67 8.55 6.38
N ASP A 120 -6.96 7.28 6.08
CA ASP A 120 -6.04 6.38 5.37
C ASP A 120 -5.94 6.72 3.87
N ILE A 121 -7.05 7.09 3.23
CA ILE A 121 -7.03 7.61 1.85
C ILE A 121 -6.26 8.94 1.80
N PHE A 122 -6.48 9.81 2.78
CA PHE A 122 -5.76 11.08 2.86
C PHE A 122 -4.25 10.86 2.97
N LEU A 123 -3.80 9.98 3.87
CA LEU A 123 -2.38 9.62 4.03
C LEU A 123 -1.78 9.02 2.75
N TYR A 124 -2.52 8.14 2.09
CA TYR A 124 -2.11 7.54 0.82
C TYR A 124 -1.96 8.58 -0.31
N LEU A 125 -2.89 9.52 -0.42
CA LEU A 125 -2.80 10.60 -1.42
C LEU A 125 -1.69 11.59 -1.08
N LEU A 126 -1.50 11.87 0.21
CA LEU A 126 -0.44 12.75 0.71
C LEU A 126 0.95 12.18 0.37
N SER A 127 1.22 10.91 0.69
CA SER A 127 2.52 10.28 0.42
C SER A 127 2.87 10.23 -1.07
N ARG A 128 1.85 10.13 -1.92
CA ARG A 128 2.01 10.12 -3.38
C ARG A 128 2.04 11.51 -4.02
N ASN A 129 2.03 12.58 -3.22
CA ASN A 129 1.92 13.97 -3.68
C ASN A 129 0.73 14.20 -4.63
N ARG A 130 -0.40 13.51 -4.40
CA ARG A 130 -1.63 13.59 -5.22
C ARG A 130 -2.60 14.66 -4.73
N ILE A 131 -2.41 15.14 -3.51
CA ILE A 131 -3.15 16.26 -2.92
C ILE A 131 -2.19 17.35 -2.49
N LYS A 132 -2.67 18.60 -2.50
CA LYS A 132 -1.89 19.77 -2.06
C LYS A 132 -2.40 20.25 -0.72
N VAL A 133 -1.51 20.28 0.26
CA VAL A 133 -1.80 20.68 1.64
C VAL A 133 -0.74 21.65 2.13
N VAL A 134 -1.09 22.46 3.12
CA VAL A 134 -0.12 23.21 3.92
C VAL A 134 -0.04 22.54 5.28
N ILE A 135 1.16 22.18 5.71
CA ILE A 135 1.42 21.56 7.01
C ILE A 135 2.06 22.62 7.91
N GLY A 136 1.52 22.80 9.11
CA GLY A 136 1.95 23.88 10.01
C GLY A 136 3.42 23.82 10.45
N GLU A 137 4.03 22.64 10.49
CA GLU A 137 5.43 22.42 10.85
C GLU A 137 5.95 21.11 10.23
N GLU A 138 7.27 20.90 10.26
CA GLU A 138 7.89 19.67 9.75
C GLU A 138 7.43 18.45 10.55
N PHE A 139 6.97 17.40 9.85
CA PHE A 139 6.48 16.19 10.48
C PHE A 139 6.63 14.98 9.57
N ASP A 140 7.07 13.87 10.16
CA ASP A 140 7.15 12.59 9.45
C ASP A 140 5.80 11.86 9.49
N PHE A 141 5.07 11.93 8.38
CA PHE A 141 3.79 11.25 8.22
C PHE A 141 3.91 9.74 8.07
N LYS A 142 5.11 9.19 7.80
CA LYS A 142 5.33 7.72 7.71
C LYS A 142 5.01 7.03 9.02
N ARG A 143 5.10 7.74 10.15
CA ARG A 143 4.72 7.27 11.49
C ARG A 143 3.23 6.86 11.59
N PHE A 144 2.37 7.37 10.71
CA PHE A 144 0.98 6.92 10.60
C PHE A 144 0.82 5.68 9.71
N SER A 145 1.86 5.21 9.04
CA SER A 145 1.83 4.12 8.06
C SER A 145 2.71 2.94 8.47
N GLU A 146 2.89 2.72 9.78
CA GLU A 146 3.61 1.59 10.35
C GLU A 146 2.65 0.48 10.80
N PHE A 147 2.76 -0.71 10.21
CA PHE A 147 1.84 -1.83 10.44
C PHE A 147 2.57 -3.08 10.91
N GLU A 148 2.01 -3.77 11.90
CA GLU A 148 2.43 -5.13 12.25
C GLU A 148 1.99 -6.07 11.13
N LEU A 149 2.92 -6.69 10.44
CA LEU A 149 2.63 -7.57 9.31
C LEU A 149 2.29 -8.99 9.81
N HIS A 150 1.06 -9.40 9.58
CA HIS A 150 0.55 -10.70 10.00
C HIS A 150 0.65 -11.76 8.90
N TYR A 151 0.46 -11.35 7.64
CA TYR A 151 0.34 -12.28 6.52
C TYR A 151 0.73 -11.64 5.18
N VAL A 152 1.35 -12.44 4.32
CA VAL A 152 1.60 -12.13 2.90
C VAL A 152 1.01 -13.28 2.08
N GLY A 153 0.32 -12.98 0.99
CA GLY A 153 -0.18 -14.05 0.12
C GLY A 153 -0.44 -13.59 -1.29
N ILE A 154 -0.60 -14.58 -2.17
CA ILE A 154 -0.92 -14.35 -3.58
C ILE A 154 -2.24 -15.00 -3.98
N SER A 155 -2.75 -14.54 -5.12
CA SER A 155 -3.80 -15.23 -5.88
C SER A 155 -3.23 -15.75 -7.20
N LYS A 156 -3.02 -17.08 -7.26
CA LYS A 156 -2.52 -17.77 -8.47
C LYS A 156 -3.61 -18.00 -9.53
N GLU A 157 -4.86 -18.14 -9.11
CA GLU A 157 -6.03 -18.29 -9.97
C GLU A 157 -7.08 -17.29 -9.52
N GLY A 158 -7.50 -16.39 -10.42
CA GLY A 158 -8.36 -15.26 -10.07
C GLY A 158 -7.65 -14.18 -9.26
N ASP A 159 -8.41 -13.28 -8.64
CA ASP A 159 -7.88 -12.09 -7.97
C ASP A 159 -7.82 -12.21 -6.44
N SER A 160 -6.94 -11.42 -5.81
CA SER A 160 -6.73 -11.40 -4.36
C SER A 160 -8.01 -11.09 -3.58
N PHE A 161 -8.88 -10.27 -4.14
CA PHE A 161 -10.13 -9.86 -3.50
C PHE A 161 -11.13 -11.01 -3.40
N SER A 162 -11.42 -11.71 -4.50
CA SER A 162 -12.33 -12.86 -4.52
C SER A 162 -11.85 -13.98 -3.57
N ARG A 163 -10.53 -14.21 -3.50
CA ARG A 163 -9.93 -15.15 -2.54
C ARG A 163 -10.12 -14.73 -1.07
N LEU A 164 -10.02 -13.43 -0.78
CA LEU A 164 -10.09 -12.89 0.58
C LEU A 164 -11.52 -12.79 1.13
N PHE A 165 -12.47 -12.43 0.28
CA PHE A 165 -13.82 -12.08 0.68
C PHE A 165 -14.87 -13.09 0.28
N ASP A 166 -14.81 -13.66 -0.93
CA ASP A 166 -15.85 -14.58 -1.40
C ASP A 166 -15.68 -16.00 -0.81
N GLN A 167 -14.45 -16.40 -0.49
CA GLN A 167 -14.14 -17.76 -0.04
C GLN A 167 -13.79 -17.89 1.45
N GLY A 168 -13.82 -16.78 2.21
CA GLY A 168 -13.47 -16.79 3.63
C GLY A 168 -12.04 -17.28 3.86
N HIS A 169 -11.05 -16.43 3.55
CA HIS A 169 -9.65 -16.81 3.64
C HIS A 169 -9.25 -17.25 5.06
N LYS A 170 -8.85 -18.52 5.23
CA LYS A 170 -8.50 -19.12 6.54
C LYS A 170 -7.45 -18.33 7.31
N GLY A 171 -6.47 -17.72 6.61
CA GLY A 171 -5.44 -16.88 7.24
C GLY A 171 -6.04 -15.64 7.90
N ARG A 172 -6.94 -14.95 7.22
CA ARG A 172 -7.64 -13.75 7.71
C ARG A 172 -8.52 -14.07 8.92
N LEU A 173 -9.29 -15.16 8.86
CA LEU A 173 -10.12 -15.61 9.97
C LEU A 173 -9.29 -15.96 11.22
N LYS A 174 -8.11 -16.57 11.04
CA LYS A 174 -7.20 -16.85 12.15
C LYS A 174 -6.72 -15.58 12.82
N ILE A 175 -6.32 -14.56 12.05
CA ILE A 175 -5.89 -13.27 12.60
C ILE A 175 -7.04 -12.65 13.41
N LEU A 176 -8.23 -12.56 12.82
CA LEU A 176 -9.43 -12.02 13.48
C LEU A 176 -9.84 -12.78 14.76
N SER A 177 -9.45 -14.05 14.89
CA SER A 177 -9.80 -14.89 16.04
C SER A 177 -8.75 -14.89 17.15
N ASN A 178 -7.51 -14.46 16.88
CA ASN A 178 -6.37 -14.67 17.78
C ASN A 178 -5.60 -13.39 18.11
N GLU A 179 -5.70 -12.33 17.31
CA GLU A 179 -5.07 -11.05 17.63
C GLU A 179 -5.91 -10.22 18.61
N TYR A 180 -5.21 -9.39 19.38
CA TYR A 180 -5.82 -8.37 20.22
C TYR A 180 -5.86 -7.04 19.49
N THR A 181 -6.77 -6.16 19.90
CA THR A 181 -6.77 -4.78 19.44
C THR A 181 -5.55 -4.03 20.00
N LYS A 182 -5.05 -3.05 19.24
CA LYS A 182 -3.99 -2.13 19.62
C LYS A 182 -4.54 -1.01 20.51
N GLU A 183 -5.82 -0.67 20.37
CA GLU A 183 -6.57 0.24 21.25
C GLU A 183 -7.71 -0.49 21.98
N LEU A 184 -7.92 -0.14 23.25
CA LEU A 184 -8.88 -0.84 24.14
C LEU A 184 -10.33 -0.76 23.65
N GLU A 185 -10.73 0.36 23.04
CA GLU A 185 -12.10 0.60 22.58
C GLU A 185 -12.31 0.30 21.09
N ALA A 186 -11.24 -0.06 20.37
CA ALA A 186 -11.33 -0.37 18.95
C ALA A 186 -11.88 -1.78 18.73
N ARG A 187 -12.50 -2.01 17.56
CA ARG A 187 -12.75 -3.37 17.08
C ARG A 187 -11.53 -3.81 16.27
N LEU A 188 -11.15 -5.09 16.40
CA LEU A 188 -10.01 -5.64 15.64
C LEU A 188 -10.21 -5.47 14.13
N THR A 189 -11.45 -5.53 13.66
CA THR A 189 -11.80 -5.32 12.24
C THR A 189 -11.48 -3.92 11.73
N ASP A 190 -11.43 -2.92 12.60
CA ASP A 190 -11.11 -1.55 12.23
C ASP A 190 -9.59 -1.26 12.26
N GLU A 191 -8.81 -2.17 12.85
CA GLU A 191 -7.35 -2.04 12.98
C GLU A 191 -6.58 -3.03 12.09
N LEU A 192 -7.28 -4.00 11.49
CA LEU A 192 -6.71 -4.97 10.57
C LEU A 192 -6.86 -4.45 9.14
N PHE A 193 -5.76 -4.18 8.47
CA PHE A 193 -5.71 -3.60 7.12
C PHE A 193 -5.26 -4.62 6.08
N ILE A 194 -5.80 -4.49 4.88
CA ILE A 194 -5.47 -5.30 3.72
C ILE A 194 -4.89 -4.37 2.65
N PHE A 195 -3.74 -4.80 2.14
CA PHE A 195 -2.95 -4.07 1.16
C PHE A 195 -2.96 -4.87 -0.13
N PHE A 196 -3.44 -4.26 -1.21
CA PHE A 196 -3.48 -4.88 -2.54
C PHE A 196 -2.35 -4.31 -3.38
N PHE A 197 -1.40 -5.17 -3.74
CA PHE A 197 -0.25 -4.80 -4.54
C PHE A 197 -0.38 -5.31 -5.97
N ASP A 198 0.12 -4.50 -6.90
CA ASP A 198 0.66 -4.96 -8.17
C ASP A 198 2.20 -4.85 -8.11
N ILE A 199 2.87 -5.59 -8.99
CA ILE A 199 4.31 -5.57 -9.11
C ILE A 199 4.68 -4.95 -10.46
N GLU A 200 5.24 -3.75 -10.40
CA GLU A 200 5.96 -3.16 -11.51
C GLU A 200 7.36 -3.73 -11.55
N HIS A 201 7.88 -4.03 -12.74
CA HIS A 201 9.20 -4.61 -12.87
C HIS A 201 9.97 -4.06 -14.06
N PHE A 202 11.27 -3.95 -13.86
CA PHE A 202 12.20 -3.40 -14.82
C PHE A 202 13.33 -4.40 -15.09
N ASN A 203 13.38 -4.89 -16.34
CA ASN A 203 14.42 -5.78 -16.81
C ASN A 203 15.60 -4.96 -17.32
N ILE A 204 16.80 -5.30 -16.84
CA ILE A 204 18.07 -4.73 -17.33
C ILE A 204 18.83 -5.85 -18.03
N ASN A 205 18.88 -5.77 -19.35
CA ASN A 205 19.60 -6.73 -20.20
C ASN A 205 20.87 -6.05 -20.72
N ILE A 206 22.04 -6.58 -20.32
CA ILE A 206 23.36 -6.10 -20.78
C ILE A 206 23.92 -7.13 -21.77
N PHE A 207 24.24 -6.67 -22.97
CA PHE A 207 24.76 -7.50 -24.06
C PHE A 207 26.24 -7.19 -24.29
N ASN A 208 27.08 -8.23 -24.32
CA ASN A 208 28.52 -8.07 -24.60
C ASN A 208 28.86 -8.31 -26.08
N ASP A 209 27.99 -9.01 -26.81
CA ASP A 209 28.15 -9.35 -28.22
C ASP A 209 26.79 -9.41 -28.93
N PHE A 210 26.81 -9.60 -30.25
CA PHE A 210 25.61 -9.59 -31.09
C PHE A 210 24.73 -10.84 -30.89
N GLU A 211 25.31 -11.98 -30.52
CA GLU A 211 24.56 -13.22 -30.26
C GLU A 211 23.73 -13.11 -28.98
N GLN A 212 24.31 -12.51 -27.93
CA GLN A 212 23.59 -12.15 -26.70
C GLN A 212 22.51 -11.12 -26.96
N PHE A 213 22.74 -10.16 -27.86
CA PHE A 213 21.70 -9.21 -28.23
C PHE A 213 20.48 -9.92 -28.83
N GLU A 214 20.66 -10.82 -29.80
CA GLU A 214 19.52 -11.52 -30.43
C GLU A 214 18.73 -12.39 -29.43
N THR A 215 19.41 -12.99 -28.46
CA THR A 215 18.78 -13.88 -27.46
C THR A 215 18.16 -13.14 -26.28
N ASP A 216 18.77 -12.06 -25.80
CA ASP A 216 18.35 -11.35 -24.58
C ASP A 216 17.52 -10.08 -24.86
N PHE A 217 17.52 -9.53 -26.08
CA PHE A 217 16.87 -8.24 -26.36
C PHE A 217 15.38 -8.22 -26.00
N ASN A 218 14.68 -9.32 -26.29
CA ASN A 218 13.26 -9.50 -25.97
C ASN A 218 13.02 -10.31 -24.69
N TYR A 219 14.07 -10.56 -23.89
CA TYR A 219 13.89 -11.28 -22.63
C TYR A 219 13.07 -10.45 -21.65
N TYR A 220 11.93 -10.98 -21.24
CA TYR A 220 11.06 -10.42 -20.23
C TYR A 220 10.67 -11.51 -19.24
N SER A 221 10.71 -11.18 -17.95
CA SER A 221 10.38 -12.15 -16.90
C SER A 221 8.87 -12.34 -16.82
N ASP A 222 8.42 -13.56 -16.55
CA ASP A 222 6.98 -13.84 -16.42
C ASP A 222 6.44 -13.21 -15.13
N LYS A 223 5.45 -12.32 -15.27
CA LYS A 223 4.80 -11.63 -14.14
C LYS A 223 4.27 -12.61 -13.08
N ILE A 224 3.74 -13.77 -13.47
CA ILE A 224 3.24 -14.78 -12.52
C ILE A 224 4.38 -15.34 -11.68
N LYS A 225 5.53 -15.63 -12.31
CA LYS A 225 6.74 -16.08 -11.59
C LYS A 225 7.24 -15.00 -10.65
N ILE A 226 7.27 -13.73 -11.08
CA ILE A 226 7.69 -12.59 -10.25
C ILE A 226 6.82 -12.50 -8.98
N ILE A 227 5.49 -12.54 -9.14
CA ILE A 227 4.54 -12.49 -8.01
C ILE A 227 4.75 -13.67 -7.06
N SER A 228 4.89 -14.86 -7.63
CA SER A 228 5.13 -16.10 -6.90
C SER A 228 6.44 -16.06 -6.12
N ASP A 229 7.49 -15.47 -6.68
CA ASP A 229 8.80 -15.34 -6.04
C ASP A 229 8.80 -14.25 -4.96
N ALA A 230 8.12 -13.12 -5.22
CA ALA A 230 7.92 -12.05 -4.25
C ALA A 230 7.24 -12.55 -2.96
N GLU A 231 6.17 -13.35 -3.07
CA GLU A 231 5.52 -13.98 -1.91
C GLU A 231 6.53 -14.72 -1.05
N LYS A 232 7.36 -15.57 -1.67
CA LYS A 232 8.34 -16.39 -0.96
C LYS A 232 9.40 -15.53 -0.30
N ALA A 233 9.88 -14.51 -1.00
CA ALA A 233 10.87 -13.56 -0.51
C ALA A 233 10.39 -12.88 0.77
N PHE A 234 9.22 -12.24 0.73
CA PHE A 234 8.66 -11.51 1.86
C PHE A 234 8.30 -12.44 3.02
N VAL A 235 7.69 -13.60 2.74
CA VAL A 235 7.34 -14.56 3.80
C VAL A 235 8.59 -15.11 4.49
N LYS A 236 9.64 -15.45 3.73
CA LYS A 236 10.88 -16.01 4.28
C LYS A 236 11.65 -14.98 5.11
N LEU A 237 11.80 -13.76 4.58
CA LEU A 237 12.67 -12.76 5.19
C LEU A 237 11.99 -11.94 6.28
N LEU A 238 10.67 -11.74 6.21
CA LEU A 238 9.93 -11.03 7.26
C LEU A 238 9.39 -11.97 8.35
N ASP A 239 9.30 -13.27 8.07
CA ASP A 239 8.86 -14.31 9.01
C ASP A 239 7.49 -14.03 9.66
N THR A 240 6.49 -13.74 8.84
CA THR A 240 5.13 -13.38 9.29
C THR A 240 4.44 -14.48 10.09
N LYS A 241 3.72 -14.10 11.16
CA LYS A 241 3.13 -15.03 12.14
C LYS A 241 2.13 -16.02 11.54
N TYR A 242 1.31 -15.61 10.56
CA TYR A 242 0.19 -16.41 10.07
C TYR A 242 0.43 -17.13 8.74
N ASN A 243 1.58 -16.94 8.10
CA ASN A 243 1.99 -17.76 6.96
C ASN A 243 2.38 -19.17 7.42
N GLN A 244 1.60 -20.17 7.03
CA GLN A 244 1.87 -21.58 7.40
C GLN A 244 3.08 -22.16 6.65
N VAL A 245 3.25 -21.76 5.39
CA VAL A 245 4.41 -22.12 4.57
C VAL A 245 5.44 -21.01 4.72
N LYS A 246 6.66 -21.35 5.13
CA LYS A 246 7.75 -20.41 5.44
C LYS A 246 8.87 -20.34 4.38
N PHE A 247 8.75 -21.15 3.32
CA PHE A 247 9.70 -21.21 2.20
C PHE A 247 11.18 -21.31 2.64
N ASN A 248 11.49 -22.26 3.52
CA ASN A 248 12.83 -22.41 4.11
C ASN A 248 13.97 -22.58 3.10
N ASN A 249 13.66 -23.06 1.88
CA ASN A 249 14.63 -23.29 0.81
C ASN A 249 14.72 -22.13 -0.20
N TYR A 250 13.98 -21.04 0.00
CA TYR A 250 14.06 -19.84 -0.84
C TYR A 250 15.52 -19.33 -0.88
N PRO A 251 16.07 -18.94 -2.05
CA PRO A 251 15.39 -18.62 -3.32
C PRO A 251 14.98 -19.82 -4.20
N LYS A 252 15.41 -21.05 -3.88
CA LYS A 252 15.12 -22.24 -4.71
C LYS A 252 13.62 -22.51 -4.79
N SER A 253 13.04 -22.36 -5.98
CA SER A 253 11.61 -22.62 -6.21
C SER A 253 11.33 -23.00 -7.66
N SER A 254 10.33 -23.86 -7.89
CA SER A 254 9.96 -24.34 -9.23
C SER A 254 8.96 -23.45 -9.97
N ASP A 255 8.31 -22.54 -9.24
CA ASP A 255 7.25 -21.65 -9.74
C ASP A 255 7.58 -20.17 -9.52
N GLY A 256 8.85 -19.87 -9.19
CA GLY A 256 9.39 -18.52 -9.04
C GLY A 256 10.47 -18.23 -10.08
N LEU A 257 11.44 -17.38 -9.72
CA LEU A 257 12.46 -16.84 -10.62
C LEU A 257 13.79 -17.61 -10.57
N TYR A 258 13.91 -18.64 -9.73
CA TYR A 258 15.18 -19.33 -9.49
C TYR A 258 15.82 -19.94 -10.76
N ASP A 259 15.00 -20.55 -11.62
CA ASP A 259 15.45 -21.17 -12.87
C ASP A 259 15.50 -20.16 -14.03
N ASP A 260 15.12 -18.91 -13.80
CA ASP A 260 15.28 -17.86 -14.79
C ASP A 260 16.77 -17.48 -14.84
N SER A 261 17.31 -17.18 -16.03
CA SER A 261 18.73 -16.86 -16.22
C SER A 261 19.13 -15.46 -15.72
N LEU A 262 18.58 -15.04 -14.58
CA LEU A 262 18.85 -13.79 -13.90
C LEU A 262 20.14 -13.92 -13.07
N ILE A 263 21.01 -12.93 -13.16
CA ILE A 263 22.21 -12.86 -12.31
C ILE A 263 21.82 -12.39 -10.91
N ARG A 264 20.99 -11.36 -10.84
CA ARG A 264 20.49 -10.79 -9.59
C ARG A 264 19.13 -10.16 -9.82
N TYR A 265 18.27 -10.27 -8.83
CA TYR A 265 17.00 -9.56 -8.82
C TYR A 265 16.63 -9.08 -7.42
N GLY A 266 15.66 -8.17 -7.32
CA GLY A 266 15.24 -7.67 -6.02
C GLY A 266 13.79 -7.20 -5.95
N PHE A 267 13.31 -7.04 -4.72
CA PHE A 267 11.96 -6.59 -4.40
C PHE A 267 12.00 -5.47 -3.36
N SER A 268 11.31 -4.37 -3.65
CA SER A 268 11.07 -3.28 -2.70
C SER A 268 9.61 -2.86 -2.71
N ILE A 269 9.18 -2.16 -1.66
CA ILE A 269 7.83 -1.59 -1.56
C ILE A 269 7.91 -0.13 -1.95
N GLN A 270 7.25 0.23 -3.05
CA GLN A 270 7.23 1.60 -3.57
C GLN A 270 6.06 2.40 -2.97
N GLU A 271 5.96 2.36 -1.65
CA GLU A 271 4.98 3.12 -0.88
C GLU A 271 5.62 3.60 0.41
N ASP A 272 5.21 4.76 0.92
CA ASP A 272 5.60 5.23 2.26
C ASP A 272 4.84 4.45 3.36
N ILE A 273 5.07 3.14 3.39
CA ILE A 273 4.48 2.17 4.31
C ILE A 273 5.61 1.34 4.89
N SER A 274 5.54 1.10 6.20
CA SER A 274 6.47 0.25 6.92
C SER A 274 5.75 -0.95 7.48
N PHE A 275 6.33 -2.13 7.28
CA PHE A 275 5.87 -3.38 7.86
C PHE A 275 6.86 -3.87 8.90
N TYR A 276 6.39 -4.24 10.08
CA TYR A 276 7.23 -4.86 11.09
C TYR A 276 6.67 -6.21 11.54
N THR A 277 7.56 -7.10 11.93
CA THR A 277 7.25 -8.34 12.64
C THR A 277 8.02 -8.34 13.96
N SER A 278 7.98 -9.43 14.73
CA SER A 278 8.75 -9.54 15.97
C SER A 278 10.27 -9.54 15.76
N SER A 279 10.74 -9.80 14.53
CA SER A 279 12.17 -9.95 14.21
C SER A 279 12.73 -8.83 13.36
N ILE A 280 11.91 -8.14 12.56
CA ILE A 280 12.41 -7.23 11.55
C ILE A 280 11.41 -6.14 11.16
N GLN A 281 11.91 -5.04 10.63
CA GLN A 281 11.12 -3.98 10.02
C GLN A 281 11.59 -3.76 8.58
N PHE A 282 10.65 -3.67 7.66
CA PHE A 282 10.82 -3.38 6.24
C PHE A 282 10.13 -2.05 5.91
N ASN A 283 10.92 -1.08 5.48
CA ASN A 283 10.47 0.27 5.17
C ASN A 283 10.38 0.45 3.65
N GLY A 284 9.21 0.83 3.15
CA GLY A 284 9.04 1.26 1.77
C GLY A 284 9.26 2.76 1.61
N SER A 285 9.35 3.20 0.35
CA SER A 285 9.11 4.60 0.02
C SER A 285 8.48 4.76 -1.35
N TYR A 286 7.58 5.72 -1.51
CA TYR A 286 7.00 6.02 -2.82
C TYR A 286 8.03 6.60 -3.79
N ASN A 287 8.93 7.46 -3.31
CA ASN A 287 9.97 8.07 -4.12
C ASN A 287 11.31 7.33 -3.97
N ILE A 288 11.41 6.16 -4.61
CA ILE A 288 12.60 5.30 -4.61
C ILE A 288 13.79 5.83 -5.44
N PHE A 289 13.59 6.87 -6.24
CA PHE A 289 14.63 7.44 -7.12
C PHE A 289 15.25 8.72 -6.54
N THR A 290 15.45 8.75 -5.23
CA THR A 290 16.12 9.83 -4.52
C THR A 290 17.65 9.65 -4.53
N LEU A 291 18.37 10.74 -4.30
CA LEU A 291 19.84 10.72 -4.18
C LEU A 291 20.32 9.83 -3.01
N GLU A 292 19.53 9.78 -1.94
CA GLU A 292 19.77 8.91 -0.79
C GLU A 292 18.79 7.74 -0.82
N PRO A 293 19.26 6.50 -0.60
CA PRO A 293 18.37 5.34 -0.42
C PRO A 293 17.38 5.58 0.72
N ASN A 294 16.10 5.32 0.47
CA ASN A 294 15.02 5.60 1.42
C ASN A 294 13.98 4.48 1.52
N ALA A 295 14.26 3.33 0.91
CA ALA A 295 13.43 2.12 0.95
C ALA A 295 14.33 0.89 1.07
N ASP A 296 13.93 -0.06 1.90
CA ASP A 296 14.62 -1.35 2.04
C ASP A 296 14.44 -2.21 0.79
N LEU A 297 15.34 -3.17 0.61
CA LEU A 297 15.39 -4.00 -0.59
C LEU A 297 15.70 -5.45 -0.21
N ILE A 298 14.91 -6.39 -0.72
CA ILE A 298 15.33 -7.80 -0.79
C ILE A 298 16.16 -7.97 -2.06
N ILE A 299 17.35 -8.55 -1.94
CA ILE A 299 18.20 -8.92 -3.08
C ILE A 299 18.37 -10.43 -3.11
N VAL A 300 18.25 -11.00 -4.30
CA VAL A 300 18.54 -12.41 -4.59
C VAL A 300 19.65 -12.51 -5.62
N GLU A 301 20.63 -13.35 -5.33
CA GLU A 301 21.75 -13.67 -6.22
C GLU A 301 22.14 -15.14 -6.05
N GLY A 302 21.96 -15.93 -7.12
CA GLY A 302 22.16 -17.38 -7.08
C GLY A 302 21.29 -18.05 -6.00
N ASP A 303 21.95 -18.67 -5.02
CA ASP A 303 21.31 -19.42 -3.94
C ASP A 303 21.03 -18.60 -2.68
N GLU A 304 21.31 -17.30 -2.70
CA GLU A 304 21.21 -16.44 -1.53
C GLU A 304 20.14 -15.36 -1.70
N ALA A 305 19.39 -15.11 -0.63
CA ALA A 305 18.44 -14.02 -0.52
C ALA A 305 18.71 -13.23 0.76
N ASN A 306 18.91 -11.93 0.62
CA ASN A 306 19.31 -11.04 1.71
C ASN A 306 18.40 -9.83 1.79
N LEU A 307 18.04 -9.41 3.01
CA LEU A 307 17.44 -8.10 3.24
C LEU A 307 18.54 -7.05 3.40
N ILE A 308 18.47 -6.00 2.60
CA ILE A 308 19.34 -4.83 2.69
C ILE A 308 18.54 -3.68 3.33
N LYS A 309 19.01 -3.25 4.50
CA LYS A 309 18.48 -2.09 5.22
C LYS A 309 19.11 -0.82 4.68
N LEU A 310 18.27 0.07 4.16
CA LEU A 310 18.69 1.33 3.53
C LEU A 310 18.14 2.57 4.25
N THR A 311 17.23 2.34 5.20
CA THR A 311 16.63 3.33 6.11
C THR A 311 17.07 3.09 7.54
#